data_AF-A0A5Q2W299-F1
#
_entry.id   AF-A0A5Q2W299-F1
#
_cell.length_a   1.000
_cell.length_b   1.000
_cell.length_c   1.000
_cell.angle_alpha   90.00
_cell.angle_beta   90.00
_cell.angle_gamma   90.00
#
_symmetry.space_group_name_H-M   'P 1'
#
loop_
_entity.id
_entity.type
_entity.pdbx_description
1 polymer ?
#
loop_
_entity_poly.entity_id
_entity_poly.type
_entity_poly.pdbx_seq_one_letter_code
_entity_poly.pdbx_strand_id
1 'polypeptide(L)'
;MSAEDLEKYETDAELELYREYRDVVHLFSYVVETERRFYLANQVDLQVRSAGGEVFFELTLADAWVWDVYRSARFVKSVRVVTFKDVNVEELAKADLELP
;
A
#
# COMPACT_ATOMS: atom_id res chain seq x y z
N MET A 1 17.47 -10.88 -24.55
CA MET A 1 17.04 -11.29 -23.22
C MET A 1 16.34 -12.62 -23.36
N SER A 2 16.84 -13.64 -22.66
CA SER A 2 16.24 -14.97 -22.64
C SER A 2 15.06 -15.02 -21.65
N ALA A 3 14.25 -16.07 -21.70
CA ALA A 3 13.17 -16.28 -20.72
C ALA A 3 13.71 -16.38 -19.29
N GLU A 4 14.88 -17.00 -19.13
CA GLU A 4 15.60 -17.13 -17.85
C GLU A 4 16.10 -15.76 -17.33
N ASP A 5 16.57 -14.88 -18.22
CA ASP A 5 16.97 -13.52 -17.84
C ASP A 5 15.77 -12.68 -17.36
N LEU A 6 14.59 -12.87 -17.97
CA LEU A 6 13.36 -12.17 -17.59
C LEU A 6 12.84 -12.66 -16.23
N GLU A 7 12.78 -13.97 -16.04
CA GLU A 7 12.36 -14.58 -14.76
C GLU A 7 13.27 -14.16 -13.61
N LYS A 8 14.59 -14.14 -13.84
CA LYS A 8 15.55 -13.65 -12.86
C LYS A 8 15.33 -12.18 -12.54
N TYR A 9 15.12 -11.33 -13.55
CA TYR A 9 14.88 -9.91 -13.34
C TYR A 9 13.61 -9.65 -12.52
N GLU A 10 12.52 -10.37 -12.81
CA GLU A 10 11.27 -10.28 -12.04
C GLU A 10 11.48 -10.71 -10.58
N THR A 11 12.17 -11.84 -10.36
CA THR A 11 12.50 -12.35 -9.02
C THR A 11 13.33 -11.36 -8.21
N ASP A 12 14.36 -10.77 -8.83
CA ASP A 12 15.23 -9.79 -8.16
C ASP A 12 14.45 -8.53 -7.77
N ALA A 13 13.54 -8.06 -8.65
CA ALA A 13 12.71 -6.89 -8.38
C ALA A 13 11.68 -7.13 -7.25
N GLU A 14 11.08 -8.31 -7.19
CA GLU A 14 10.20 -8.70 -6.08
C GLU A 14 10.95 -8.79 -4.75
N LEU A 15 12.15 -9.35 -4.76
CA LEU A 15 13.00 -9.45 -3.59
C LEU A 15 13.43 -8.07 -3.07
N GLU A 16 13.72 -7.13 -3.97
CA GLU A 16 14.01 -5.74 -3.61
C GLU A 16 12.79 -5.06 -2.98
N LEU A 17 11.61 -5.23 -3.57
CA LEU A 17 10.35 -4.69 -3.02
C LEU A 17 10.08 -5.22 -1.61
N TYR A 18 10.29 -6.52 -1.37
CA TYR A 18 10.11 -7.13 -0.05
C TYR A 18 11.10 -6.57 0.98
N ARG A 19 12.36 -6.34 0.61
CA ARG A 19 13.35 -5.71 1.50
C ARG A 19 12.96 -4.29 1.85
N GLU A 20 12.59 -3.48 0.86
CA GLU A 20 12.14 -2.11 1.11
C GLU A 20 10.94 -2.09 2.07
N TYR A 21 9.95 -2.95 1.85
CA TYR A 21 8.82 -3.08 2.77
C TYR A 21 9.26 -3.36 4.21
N ARG A 22 10.16 -4.32 4.41
CA ARG A 22 10.69 -4.67 5.74
C ARG A 22 11.37 -3.49 6.41
N ASP A 23 12.06 -2.66 5.63
CA ASP A 23 12.79 -1.49 6.12
C ASP A 23 11.88 -0.31 6.44
N VAL A 24 10.72 -0.18 5.78
CA VAL A 24 9.86 1.00 5.91
C VAL A 24 8.58 0.75 6.71
N VAL A 25 8.12 -0.49 6.86
CA VAL A 25 6.82 -0.82 7.48
C VAL A 25 6.62 -0.19 8.86
N HIS A 26 7.68 -0.11 9.67
CA HIS A 26 7.66 0.51 11.00
C HIS A 26 7.48 2.05 11.00
N LEU A 27 7.58 2.71 9.84
CA LEU A 27 7.37 4.16 9.69
C LEU A 27 5.89 4.52 9.53
N PHE A 28 5.04 3.52 9.32
CA PHE A 28 3.63 3.70 9.00
C PHE A 28 2.72 3.24 10.13
N SER A 29 1.51 3.81 10.15
CA SER A 29 0.51 3.51 11.17
C SER A 29 -0.54 2.50 10.71
N TYR A 30 -0.74 2.39 9.39
CA TYR A 30 -1.80 1.55 8.81
C TYR A 30 -1.30 0.72 7.64
N VAL A 31 -1.86 -0.48 7.53
CA VAL A 31 -1.95 -1.27 6.30
C VAL A 31 -3.32 -1.03 5.68
N VAL A 32 -3.35 -0.73 4.38
CA VAL A 32 -4.60 -0.53 3.64
C VAL A 32 -4.60 -1.35 2.36
N GLU A 33 -5.56 -2.24 2.22
CA GLU A 33 -5.74 -3.07 1.03
C GLU A 33 -7.01 -2.70 0.28
N THR A 34 -6.87 -2.66 -1.03
CA THR A 34 -7.94 -2.48 -2.00
C THR A 34 -7.88 -3.62 -3.00
N GLU A 35 -8.90 -3.77 -3.85
CA GLU A 35 -8.93 -4.84 -4.86
C GLU A 35 -7.72 -4.86 -5.81
N ARG A 36 -7.00 -3.73 -5.98
CA ARG A 36 -5.86 -3.62 -6.91
C ARG A 36 -4.51 -3.44 -6.22
N ARG A 37 -4.47 -2.93 -4.99
CA ARG A 37 -3.24 -2.43 -4.38
C ARG A 37 -3.25 -2.54 -2.87
N PHE A 38 -2.06 -2.81 -2.35
CA PHE A 38 -1.69 -2.73 -0.95
C PHE A 38 -0.92 -1.43 -0.70
N TYR A 39 -1.21 -0.79 0.42
CA TYR A 39 -0.55 0.43 0.86
C TYR A 39 -0.15 0.33 2.33
N LEU A 40 0.95 1.00 2.65
CA LEU A 40 1.19 1.51 3.99
C LEU A 40 0.81 2.99 4.02
N ALA A 41 0.23 3.47 5.11
CA ALA A 41 -0.15 4.88 5.23
C ALA A 41 -0.06 5.36 6.68
N ASN A 42 0.17 6.67 6.87
CA ASN A 42 0.11 7.30 8.18
C ASN A 42 -1.23 7.96 8.48
N GLN A 43 -2.03 8.26 7.44
CA GLN A 43 -3.40 8.75 7.60
C GLN A 43 -4.33 8.06 6.61
N VAL A 44 -5.50 7.67 7.11
CA VAL A 44 -6.55 7.00 6.34
C VAL A 44 -7.86 7.75 6.56
N ASP A 45 -8.50 8.14 5.47
CA ASP A 45 -9.85 8.69 5.46
C ASP A 45 -10.71 7.87 4.50
N LEU A 46 -11.65 7.10 5.05
CA LEU A 46 -12.58 6.25 4.29
C LEU A 46 -13.99 6.81 4.42
N GLN A 47 -14.54 7.26 3.30
CA GLN A 47 -15.87 7.84 3.21
C GLN A 47 -16.80 6.90 2.45
N VAL A 48 -17.94 6.57 3.05
CA VAL A 48 -19.03 5.87 2.36
C VAL A 48 -19.86 6.90 1.62
N ARG A 49 -20.04 6.70 0.32
CA ARG A 49 -20.81 7.58 -0.56
C ARG A 49 -21.98 6.81 -1.16
N SER A 50 -23.08 7.53 -1.39
CA SER A 50 -24.23 7.00 -2.13
C SER A 50 -24.59 7.95 -3.26
N ALA A 51 -24.67 7.44 -4.49
CA ALA A 51 -25.11 8.19 -5.65
C ALA A 51 -25.97 7.31 -6.56
N GLY A 52 -27.14 7.81 -6.98
CA GLY A 52 -28.01 7.06 -7.91
C GLY A 52 -28.53 5.72 -7.38
N GLY A 53 -28.55 5.52 -6.06
CA GLY A 53 -28.95 4.25 -5.44
C GLY A 53 -27.82 3.24 -5.27
N GLU A 54 -26.61 3.55 -5.74
CA GLU A 54 -25.41 2.73 -5.54
C GLU A 54 -24.57 3.27 -4.39
N VAL A 55 -23.92 2.37 -3.65
CA VAL A 55 -22.99 2.67 -2.56
C VAL A 55 -21.57 2.39 -3.04
N PHE A 56 -20.67 3.33 -2.78
CA PHE A 56 -19.24 3.17 -3.06
C PHE A 56 -18.40 3.78 -1.96
N PHE A 57 -17.12 3.44 -1.96
CA PHE A 57 -16.13 3.92 -1.00
C PHE A 57 -15.17 4.90 -1.68
N GLU A 58 -14.96 6.03 -1.03
CA GLU A 58 -13.93 6.99 -1.37
C GLU A 58 -12.87 6.95 -0.28
N LEU A 59 -11.68 6.47 -0.64
CA LEU A 59 -10.53 6.32 0.25
C LEU A 59 -9.50 7.40 -0.10
N THR A 60 -9.06 8.15 0.91
CA THR A 60 -7.90 9.04 0.83
C THR A 60 -6.83 8.58 1.81
N LEU A 61 -5.62 8.38 1.31
CA LEU A 61 -4.43 8.09 2.12
C LEU A 61 -3.48 9.28 2.06
N ALA A 62 -2.81 9.59 3.17
CA ALA A 62 -1.75 10.59 3.22
C ALA A 62 -0.48 9.98 3.80
N ASP A 63 0.66 10.44 3.28
CA ASP A 63 1.99 9.91 3.60
C ASP A 63 2.00 8.38 3.50
N ALA A 64 1.98 7.92 2.25
CA ALA A 64 1.71 6.53 1.91
C ALA A 64 2.84 5.93 1.09
N TRP A 65 2.99 4.62 1.20
CA TRP A 65 3.86 3.79 0.39
C TRP A 65 3.03 2.73 -0.30
N VAL A 66 3.31 2.45 -1.58
CA VAL A 66 2.56 1.47 -2.38
C VAL A 66 3.40 0.24 -2.68
N TRP A 67 2.80 -0.94 -2.50
CA TRP A 67 3.40 -2.20 -2.93
C TRP A 67 3.26 -2.36 -4.44
N ASP A 68 4.25 -1.90 -5.19
CA ASP A 68 4.25 -1.91 -6.66
C ASP A 68 5.67 -2.09 -7.20
N VAL A 69 5.93 -3.26 -7.80
CA VAL A 69 7.25 -3.64 -8.35
C VAL A 69 7.63 -2.78 -9.56
N TYR A 70 6.65 -2.21 -10.26
CA TYR A 70 6.89 -1.44 -11.49
C TYR A 70 7.17 0.05 -11.24
N ARG A 71 7.18 0.49 -9.97
CA ARG A 71 7.46 1.88 -9.60
C ARG A 71 8.88 2.05 -9.11
N SER A 72 9.56 3.06 -9.66
CA SER A 72 10.85 3.54 -9.16
C SER A 72 10.72 4.33 -7.85
N ALA A 73 9.58 4.99 -7.62
CA ALA A 73 9.28 5.71 -6.37
C ALA A 73 7.95 5.23 -5.80
N ARG A 74 8.01 4.64 -4.59
CA ARG A 74 6.85 4.06 -3.91
C ARG A 74 6.25 4.95 -2.83
N PHE A 75 7.02 5.90 -2.30
CA PHE A 75 6.50 6.94 -1.41
C PHE A 75 5.69 7.99 -2.18
N VAL A 76 4.46 8.20 -1.76
CA VAL A 76 3.52 9.13 -2.37
C VAL A 76 2.87 9.98 -1.29
N LYS A 77 2.79 11.29 -1.55
CA LYS A 77 2.23 12.25 -0.59
C LYS A 77 0.74 11.98 -0.30
N SER A 78 -0.02 11.62 -1.32
CA SER A 78 -1.45 11.36 -1.22
C SER A 78 -1.90 10.35 -2.27
N VAL A 79 -2.85 9.49 -1.88
CA VAL A 79 -3.53 8.55 -2.76
C VAL A 79 -5.03 8.77 -2.60
N ARG A 80 -5.76 8.77 -3.71
CA ARG A 80 -7.23 8.73 -3.72
C ARG A 80 -7.69 7.52 -4.51
N VAL A 81 -8.54 6.69 -3.91
CA VAL A 81 -9.16 5.52 -4.54
C VAL A 81 -10.67 5.66 -4.44
N VAL A 82 -11.36 5.32 -5.52
CA VAL A 82 -12.82 5.16 -5.54
C VAL A 82 -13.09 3.73 -5.96
N THR A 83 -13.82 2.97 -5.14
CA THR A 83 -14.11 1.57 -5.40
C THR A 83 -15.51 1.19 -4.91
N PHE A 84 -16.08 0.17 -5.55
CA PHE A 84 -17.31 -0.51 -5.13
C PHE A 84 -17.01 -1.85 -4.42
N LYS A 85 -15.74 -2.14 -4.18
CA LYS A 85 -15.25 -3.33 -3.48
C LYS A 85 -14.84 -2.99 -2.06
N ASP A 86 -14.54 -4.04 -1.31
CA ASP A 86 -14.05 -3.93 0.06
C ASP A 86 -12.73 -3.16 0.11
N VAL A 87 -12.58 -2.42 1.20
CA VAL A 87 -11.34 -1.74 1.60
C VAL A 87 -11.01 -2.27 2.99
N ASN A 88 -9.88 -2.97 3.11
CA ASN A 88 -9.38 -3.44 4.40
C ASN A 88 -8.45 -2.37 4.98
N VAL A 89 -8.66 -1.98 6.23
CA VAL A 89 -7.83 -1.00 6.94
C VAL A 89 -7.44 -1.61 8.28
N GLU A 90 -6.15 -1.84 8.46
CA GLU A 90 -5.58 -2.41 9.68
C GLU A 90 -4.61 -1.40 10.31
N GLU A 91 -4.79 -1.15 11.61
CA GLU A 91 -3.81 -0.38 12.39
C GLU A 91 -2.65 -1.29 12.78
N LEU A 92 -1.44 -0.89 12.45
CA LEU A 92 -0.24 -1.62 12.79
C LEU A 92 0.03 -1.47 14.29
N ALA A 93 0.28 -2.60 14.96
CA ALA A 93 0.83 -2.56 16.31
C ALA A 93 2.19 -1.86 16.26
N LYS A 94 2.30 -0.70 16.93
CA LYS A 94 3.60 -0.08 17.15
C LYS A 94 4.38 -1.03 18.03
N ALA A 95 5.53 -1.52 17.55
CA ALA A 95 6.48 -2.16 18.43
C ALA A 95 6.78 -1.16 19.56
N ASP A 96 6.52 -1.56 20.80
CA ASP A 96 6.95 -0.79 21.96
C ASP A 96 8.44 -0.52 21.76
N LEU A 97 8.81 0.75 21.63
CA LEU A 97 10.20 1.17 21.50
C LEU A 97 10.95 0.66 22.73
N GLU A 98 11.65 -0.48 22.60
CA GLU A 98 12.78 -0.79 23.48
C GLU A 98 13.86 0.24 23.14
N LEU A 99 13.78 1.38 23.83
CA LEU A 99 14.86 2.36 23.90
C LEU A 99 16.07 1.63 24.51
N PRO A 100 17.25 1.65 23.85
CA PRO A 100 18.47 1.08 24.41
C PRO A 100 18.91 1.78 25.70
#